data_AF-A0A9C6X895-F1
#
_entry.id   AF-A0A9C6X895-F1
#
_cell.length_a   1.000
_cell.length_b   1.000
_cell.length_c   1.000
_cell.angle_alpha   90.00
_cell.angle_beta   90.00
_cell.angle_gamma   90.00
#
_symmetry.space_group_name_H-M   'P 1'
#
loop_
_entity.id
_entity.type
_entity.pdbx_description
1 polymer ?
#
loop_
_entity_poly.entity_id
_entity_poly.type
_entity_poly.pdbx_seq_one_letter_code
_entity_poly.pdbx_strand_id
1 'polypeptide(L)'
;MRAVTMCLALGALAVALAAPQQQDQPAKTYTEEDAKQYLNKLNAELLQHSNMAAIAEWAYASNITDETLQNKLKVAADTARFQKEAWKETVKYPWTTYKDPNVRRQFKKLSVLGAAALPEDKYEKLDKIVSDMQNVYSTAKICDFKNREKCDLNLEPGETTSFSSSSFRPLCYSPLLLL
;
A
#
# COMPACT_ATOMS: atom_id res chain seq x y z
N MET A 1 60.19 16.32 46.30
CA MET A 1 60.89 16.54 45.02
C MET A 1 62.06 15.55 44.93
N ARG A 2 62.27 14.96 43.75
CA ARG A 2 63.28 13.95 43.36
C ARG A 2 62.87 12.50 43.71
N ALA A 3 62.92 11.52 42.83
CA ALA A 3 63.21 11.47 41.39
C ALA A 3 62.59 10.18 40.82
N VAL A 4 62.20 10.24 39.56
CA VAL A 4 61.66 9.15 38.74
C VAL A 4 62.77 8.13 38.45
N THR A 5 62.53 6.85 38.70
CA THR A 5 63.32 5.74 38.17
C THR A 5 62.40 4.72 37.50
N MET A 6 62.40 4.80 36.17
CA MET A 6 61.78 3.87 35.23
C MET A 6 62.50 2.52 35.30
N CYS A 7 61.82 1.47 35.72
CA CYS A 7 62.21 0.08 35.45
C CYS A 7 61.13 -0.55 34.57
N LEU A 8 61.44 -0.62 33.27
CA LEU A 8 60.75 -1.43 32.28
C LEU A 8 60.95 -2.91 32.62
N ALA A 9 59.90 -3.58 33.08
CA ALA A 9 59.83 -5.04 33.08
C ALA A 9 58.58 -5.45 32.29
N LEU A 10 58.82 -5.95 31.08
CA LEU A 10 57.88 -6.64 30.22
C LEU A 10 57.29 -7.86 30.94
N GLY A 11 55.97 -7.91 31.06
CA GLY A 11 55.24 -9.06 31.62
C GLY A 11 53.84 -9.17 31.02
N ALA A 12 53.74 -9.97 29.95
CA ALA A 12 52.57 -10.58 29.34
C ALA A 12 51.18 -9.93 29.59
N LEU A 13 50.75 -9.07 28.66
CA LEU A 13 49.33 -8.76 28.49
C LEU A 13 48.71 -9.95 27.74
N ALA A 14 48.05 -10.86 28.47
CA ALA A 14 47.14 -11.82 27.87
C ALA A 14 45.97 -11.04 27.27
N VAL A 15 46.06 -10.72 25.98
CA VAL A 15 44.93 -10.25 25.19
C VAL A 15 44.01 -11.45 25.07
N ALA A 16 43.10 -11.58 26.03
CA ALA A 16 41.92 -12.41 25.85
C ALA A 16 41.18 -11.83 24.64
N LEU A 17 41.23 -12.54 23.50
CA LEU A 17 40.23 -12.39 22.44
C LEU A 17 38.88 -12.79 23.05
N ALA A 18 38.27 -11.85 23.76
CA ALA A 18 36.84 -11.92 24.02
C ALA A 18 36.18 -11.64 22.66
N ALA A 19 35.88 -12.71 21.95
CA ALA A 19 34.90 -12.68 20.87
C ALA A 19 33.66 -11.91 21.39
N PRO A 20 33.04 -11.03 20.59
CA PRO A 20 31.82 -10.36 21.02
C PRO A 20 30.82 -11.43 21.45
N GLN A 21 30.55 -11.48 22.75
CA GLN A 21 29.49 -12.30 23.30
C GLN A 21 28.20 -11.75 22.71
N GLN A 22 27.69 -12.40 21.65
CA GLN A 22 26.29 -12.26 21.27
C GLN A 22 25.48 -12.66 22.50
N GLN A 23 25.02 -11.66 23.24
CA GLN A 23 23.99 -11.85 24.25
C GLN A 23 22.75 -12.30 23.49
N ASP A 24 22.49 -13.61 23.50
CA ASP A 24 21.19 -14.16 23.14
C ASP A 24 20.14 -13.49 24.03
N GLN A 25 19.49 -12.46 23.49
CA GLN A 25 18.31 -11.89 24.13
C GLN A 25 17.22 -12.96 24.07
N PRO A 26 16.57 -13.30 25.19
CA PRO A 26 15.46 -14.24 25.17
C PRO A 26 14.42 -13.73 24.18
N ALA A 27 13.97 -14.60 23.27
CA ALA A 27 12.96 -14.25 22.28
C ALA A 27 11.77 -13.59 22.99
N LYS A 28 11.53 -12.31 22.70
CA LYS A 28 10.42 -11.55 23.31
C LYS A 28 9.12 -12.27 22.97
N THR A 29 8.47 -12.82 23.98
CA THR A 29 7.15 -13.47 23.82
C THR A 29 6.07 -12.40 23.99
N TYR A 30 5.27 -12.18 22.95
CA TYR A 30 4.19 -11.19 22.97
C TYR A 30 2.91 -11.82 23.52
N THR A 31 2.43 -11.32 24.65
CA THR A 31 1.19 -11.80 25.28
C THR A 31 -0.03 -11.32 24.51
N GLU A 32 -1.19 -11.92 24.77
CA GLU A 32 -2.46 -11.50 24.16
C GLU A 32 -2.86 -10.08 24.59
N GLU A 33 -2.48 -9.64 25.80
CA GLU A 33 -2.73 -8.27 26.27
C GLU A 33 -1.86 -7.26 25.54
N ASP A 34 -0.56 -7.57 25.34
CA ASP A 34 0.33 -6.75 24.51
C ASP A 34 -0.20 -6.62 23.07
N ALA A 35 -0.77 -7.71 22.55
CA ALA A 35 -1.37 -7.76 21.23
C ALA A 35 -2.59 -6.83 21.13
N LYS A 36 -3.45 -6.80 22.15
CA LYS A 36 -4.61 -5.89 22.21
C LYS A 36 -4.18 -4.42 22.28
N GLN A 37 -3.20 -4.10 23.10
CA GLN A 37 -2.65 -2.74 23.19
C GLN A 37 -2.04 -2.30 21.87
N TYR A 38 -1.29 -3.17 21.22
CA TYR A 38 -0.75 -2.94 19.88
C TYR A 38 -1.85 -2.68 18.86
N LEU A 39 -2.89 -3.52 18.81
CA LEU A 39 -4.02 -3.33 17.90
C LEU A 39 -4.73 -1.99 18.12
N ASN A 40 -4.93 -1.57 19.37
CA ASN A 40 -5.55 -0.28 19.69
C ASN A 40 -4.73 0.89 19.16
N LYS A 41 -3.40 0.86 19.35
CA LYS A 41 -2.49 1.88 18.82
C LYS A 41 -2.49 1.88 17.29
N LEU A 42 -2.30 0.71 16.69
CA LEU A 42 -2.24 0.56 15.24
C LEU A 42 -3.54 1.01 14.57
N ASN A 43 -4.70 0.73 15.19
CA ASN A 43 -5.99 1.16 14.67
C ASN A 43 -6.09 2.69 14.56
N ALA A 44 -5.59 3.44 15.56
CA ALA A 44 -5.58 4.90 15.51
C ALA A 44 -4.71 5.44 14.35
N GLU A 45 -3.53 4.86 14.15
CA GLU A 45 -2.63 5.25 13.07
C GLU A 45 -3.20 4.87 11.68
N LEU A 46 -3.75 3.65 11.56
CA LEU A 46 -4.41 3.19 10.33
C LEU A 46 -5.58 4.08 9.94
N LEU A 47 -6.37 4.57 10.91
CA LEU A 47 -7.47 5.49 10.64
C LEU A 47 -6.99 6.80 10.02
N GLN A 48 -5.88 7.36 10.54
CA GLN A 48 -5.31 8.60 9.99
C GLN A 48 -4.83 8.40 8.55
N HIS A 49 -4.02 7.37 8.30
CA HIS A 49 -3.52 7.07 6.97
C HIS A 49 -4.65 6.74 5.98
N SER A 50 -5.66 5.98 6.40
CA SER A 50 -6.81 5.65 5.57
C SER A 50 -7.64 6.88 5.22
N ASN A 51 -7.80 7.81 6.17
CA ASN A 51 -8.50 9.06 5.92
C ASN A 51 -7.75 9.94 4.90
N MET A 52 -6.44 10.10 5.08
CA MET A 52 -5.61 10.86 4.14
C MET A 52 -5.67 10.26 2.73
N ALA A 53 -5.52 8.94 2.60
CA ALA A 53 -5.62 8.24 1.33
C ALA A 53 -7.00 8.40 0.69
N ALA A 54 -8.08 8.26 1.46
CA ALA A 54 -9.44 8.43 0.96
C ALA A 54 -9.71 9.85 0.46
N ILE A 55 -9.21 10.87 1.16
CA ILE A 55 -9.36 12.27 0.74
C ILE A 55 -8.59 12.53 -0.56
N ALA A 56 -7.36 12.02 -0.68
CA ALA A 56 -6.55 12.19 -1.88
C ALA A 56 -7.15 11.46 -3.10
N GLU A 57 -7.66 10.24 -2.90
CA GLU A 57 -8.38 9.48 -3.92
C GLU A 57 -9.64 10.23 -4.38
N TRP A 58 -10.43 10.73 -3.43
CA TRP A 58 -11.65 11.50 -3.74
C TRP A 58 -11.33 12.77 -4.51
N ALA A 59 -10.27 13.50 -4.14
CA ALA A 59 -9.85 14.71 -4.84
C ALA A 59 -9.51 14.43 -6.31
N TYR A 60 -8.84 13.31 -6.61
CA TYR A 60 -8.56 12.91 -7.99
C TYR A 60 -9.81 12.45 -8.73
N ALA A 61 -10.62 11.59 -8.11
CA ALA A 61 -11.82 11.04 -8.73
C ALA A 61 -12.88 12.11 -9.05
N SER A 62 -12.97 13.17 -8.23
CA SER A 62 -13.89 14.29 -8.45
C SER A 62 -13.32 15.40 -9.34
N ASN A 63 -11.99 15.48 -9.45
CA ASN A 63 -11.31 16.46 -10.29
C ASN A 63 -10.04 15.86 -10.89
N ILE A 64 -10.17 15.31 -12.09
CA ILE A 64 -9.10 14.58 -12.78
C ILE A 64 -8.11 15.59 -13.39
N THR A 65 -7.04 15.88 -12.66
CA THR A 65 -5.93 16.74 -13.11
C THR A 65 -4.59 16.12 -12.73
N ASP A 66 -3.51 16.60 -13.34
CA ASP A 66 -2.16 16.11 -13.02
C ASP A 66 -1.77 16.41 -11.56
N GLU A 67 -2.20 17.56 -11.02
CA GLU A 67 -1.90 17.95 -9.64
C GLU A 67 -2.58 17.02 -8.62
N THR A 68 -3.87 16.74 -8.81
CA THR A 68 -4.61 15.82 -7.93
C THR A 68 -4.10 14.39 -8.05
N LEU A 69 -3.67 13.98 -9.25
CA LEU A 69 -3.01 12.70 -9.48
C LEU A 69 -1.69 12.58 -8.72
N GLN A 70 -0.81 13.58 -8.82
CA GLN A 70 0.48 13.57 -8.10
C GLN A 70 0.28 13.51 -6.58
N ASN A 71 -0.70 14.27 -6.06
CA ASN A 71 -1.02 14.21 -4.64
C ASN A 71 -1.55 12.83 -4.22
N LYS A 72 -2.46 12.23 -5.00
CA LYS A 72 -2.95 10.87 -4.78
C LYS A 72 -1.79 9.87 -4.71
N LEU A 73 -0.93 9.84 -5.73
CA LEU A 73 0.19 8.89 -5.83
C LEU A 73 1.14 9.02 -4.63
N LYS A 74 1.45 10.25 -4.23
CA LYS A 74 2.31 10.53 -3.06
C LYS A 74 1.70 9.98 -1.78
N VAL A 75 0.43 10.29 -1.50
CA VAL A 75 -0.26 9.84 -0.28
C VAL A 75 -0.41 8.31 -0.28
N ALA A 76 -0.66 7.70 -1.43
CA ALA A 76 -0.74 6.25 -1.59
C ALA A 76 0.60 5.57 -1.29
N ALA A 77 1.72 6.10 -1.80
CA ALA A 77 3.07 5.59 -1.53
C ALA A 77 3.42 5.72 -0.04
N ASP A 78 3.16 6.88 0.57
CA ASP A 78 3.39 7.12 1.99
C ASP A 78 2.58 6.16 2.88
N THR A 79 1.33 5.89 2.50
CA THR A 79 0.45 4.94 3.20
C THR A 79 0.93 3.51 3.04
N ALA A 80 1.38 3.10 1.85
CA ALA A 80 1.93 1.76 1.60
C ALA A 80 3.21 1.52 2.41
N ARG A 81 4.09 2.52 2.50
CA ARG A 81 5.29 2.47 3.33
C ARG A 81 4.94 2.28 4.80
N PHE A 82 3.99 3.04 5.33
CA PHE A 82 3.48 2.86 6.69
C PHE A 82 2.94 1.43 6.92
N GLN A 83 2.10 0.93 6.02
CA GLN A 83 1.53 -0.42 6.12
C GLN A 83 2.63 -1.50 6.15
N LYS A 84 3.69 -1.33 5.36
CA LYS A 84 4.84 -2.24 5.32
C LYS A 84 5.60 -2.25 6.65
N GLU A 85 5.83 -1.09 7.26
CA GLU A 85 6.48 -1.01 8.57
C GLU A 85 5.58 -1.59 9.68
N ALA A 86 4.28 -1.27 9.67
CA ALA A 86 3.31 -1.85 10.60
C ALA A 86 3.25 -3.38 10.48
N TRP A 87 3.29 -3.91 9.27
CA TRP A 87 3.29 -5.35 9.01
C TRP A 87 4.52 -6.04 9.63
N LYS A 88 5.71 -5.45 9.53
CA LYS A 88 6.94 -6.01 10.14
C LYS A 88 6.79 -6.20 11.65
N GLU A 89 6.06 -5.32 12.33
CA GLU A 89 5.77 -5.48 13.76
C GLU A 89 4.63 -6.49 13.98
N THR A 90 3.57 -6.41 13.19
CA THR A 90 2.39 -7.31 13.28
C THR A 90 2.79 -8.78 13.20
N VAL A 91 3.72 -9.16 12.31
CA VAL A 91 4.10 -10.57 12.11
C VAL A 91 4.94 -11.16 13.24
N LYS A 92 5.43 -10.34 14.19
CA LYS A 92 6.18 -10.82 15.36
C LYS A 92 5.27 -11.44 16.43
N TYR A 93 3.98 -11.10 16.42
CA TYR A 93 3.03 -11.58 17.41
C TYR A 93 2.61 -13.03 17.11
N PRO A 94 2.66 -13.96 18.06
CA PRO A 94 2.22 -15.35 17.89
C PRO A 94 0.69 -15.47 17.90
N TRP A 95 0.01 -14.74 17.01
CA TRP A 95 -1.43 -14.50 17.06
C TRP A 95 -2.29 -15.76 16.92
N THR A 96 -1.75 -16.85 16.37
CA THR A 96 -2.47 -18.13 16.27
C THR A 96 -2.72 -18.80 17.63
N THR A 97 -1.97 -18.43 18.67
CA THR A 97 -2.06 -19.02 20.02
C THR A 97 -3.05 -18.31 20.92
N TYR A 98 -3.53 -17.12 20.54
CA TYR A 98 -4.41 -16.29 21.34
C TYR A 98 -5.82 -16.88 21.47
N LYS A 99 -6.47 -16.63 22.61
CA LYS A 99 -7.80 -17.17 22.90
C LYS A 99 -8.91 -16.33 22.24
N ASP A 100 -8.77 -15.01 22.21
CA ASP A 100 -9.79 -14.12 21.65
C ASP A 100 -9.88 -14.26 20.10
N PRO A 101 -11.05 -14.70 19.57
CA PRO A 101 -11.24 -14.84 18.12
C PRO A 101 -11.19 -13.51 17.37
N ASN A 102 -11.55 -12.39 18.00
CA ASN A 102 -11.51 -11.06 17.39
C ASN A 102 -10.08 -10.58 17.21
N VAL A 103 -9.21 -10.81 18.21
CA VAL A 103 -7.78 -10.50 18.11
C VAL A 103 -7.15 -11.33 16.98
N ARG A 104 -7.42 -12.64 16.97
CA ARG A 104 -6.97 -13.54 15.88
C ARG A 104 -7.40 -13.07 14.50
N ARG A 105 -8.66 -12.66 14.34
CA ARG A 105 -9.21 -12.18 13.08
C ARG A 105 -8.50 -10.90 12.60
N GLN A 106 -8.26 -9.95 13.50
CA GLN A 106 -7.57 -8.70 13.18
C GLN A 106 -6.12 -8.96 12.75
N PHE A 107 -5.36 -9.75 13.51
CA PHE A 107 -3.99 -10.12 13.13
C PHE A 107 -3.93 -10.91 11.83
N LYS A 108 -4.87 -11.83 11.59
CA LYS A 108 -4.96 -12.54 10.31
C LYS A 108 -5.17 -11.59 9.12
N LYS A 109 -5.91 -10.50 9.29
CA LYS A 109 -6.12 -9.49 8.25
C LYS A 109 -4.86 -8.64 8.05
N LEU A 110 -4.25 -8.20 9.15
CA LEU A 110 -3.08 -7.33 9.14
C LEU A 110 -1.78 -8.03 8.71
N SER A 111 -1.72 -9.36 8.81
CA SER A 111 -0.57 -10.16 8.35
C SER A 111 -0.50 -10.29 6.82
N VAL A 112 -1.56 -9.90 6.10
CA VAL A 112 -1.60 -9.89 4.63
C VAL A 112 -1.36 -8.47 4.13
N LEU A 113 -0.15 -8.21 3.64
CA LEU A 113 0.29 -6.87 3.24
C LEU A 113 -0.28 -6.39 1.89
N GLY A 114 -0.65 -7.30 0.99
CA GLY A 114 -1.22 -6.95 -0.32
C GLY A 114 -0.23 -6.21 -1.23
N ALA A 115 -0.69 -5.16 -1.92
CA ALA A 115 0.13 -4.40 -2.87
C ALA A 115 1.32 -3.67 -2.21
N ALA A 116 1.20 -3.29 -0.93
CA ALA A 116 2.28 -2.67 -0.16
C ALA A 116 3.51 -3.59 0.06
N ALA A 117 3.40 -4.87 -0.31
CA ALA A 117 4.55 -5.77 -0.34
C ALA A 117 5.55 -5.44 -1.45
N LEU A 118 5.10 -4.76 -2.51
CA LEU A 118 5.95 -4.36 -3.62
C LEU A 118 7.07 -3.40 -3.17
N PRO A 119 8.18 -3.35 -3.91
CA PRO A 119 9.11 -2.22 -3.88
C PRO A 119 8.42 -0.90 -4.24
N GLU A 120 8.91 0.22 -3.71
CA GLU A 120 8.28 1.55 -3.87
C GLU A 120 8.09 1.91 -5.35
N ASP A 121 9.12 1.71 -6.18
CA ASP A 121 9.10 1.98 -7.62
C ASP A 121 8.00 1.19 -8.35
N LYS A 122 7.78 -0.06 -7.95
CA LYS A 122 6.74 -0.91 -8.52
C LYS A 122 5.36 -0.57 -8.00
N TYR A 123 5.25 -0.15 -6.74
CA TYR A 123 4.00 0.30 -6.16
C TYR A 123 3.50 1.57 -6.83
N GLU A 124 4.36 2.60 -6.94
CA GLU A 124 4.03 3.86 -7.63
C GLU A 124 3.65 3.61 -9.09
N LYS A 125 4.40 2.75 -9.79
CA LYS A 125 4.07 2.37 -11.16
C LYS A 125 2.71 1.68 -11.25
N LEU A 126 2.40 0.78 -10.32
CA LEU A 126 1.11 0.10 -10.28
C LEU A 126 -0.04 1.11 -10.09
N ASP A 127 0.07 1.97 -9.08
CA ASP A 127 -0.98 2.94 -8.76
C ASP A 127 -1.17 3.97 -9.89
N LYS A 128 -0.08 4.35 -10.56
CA LYS A 128 -0.14 5.17 -11.76
C LYS A 128 -0.88 4.46 -12.90
N ILE A 129 -0.55 3.20 -13.20
CA ILE A 129 -1.22 2.44 -14.26
C ILE A 129 -2.71 2.32 -13.98
N VAL A 130 -3.10 2.02 -12.73
CA VAL A 130 -4.50 1.94 -12.33
C VAL A 130 -5.21 3.29 -12.53
N SER A 131 -4.56 4.39 -12.14
CA SER A 131 -5.11 5.74 -12.32
C SER A 131 -5.23 6.13 -13.80
N ASP A 132 -4.23 5.79 -14.62
CA ASP A 132 -4.25 6.01 -16.06
C ASP A 132 -5.43 5.23 -16.71
N MET A 133 -5.65 3.98 -16.30
CA MET A 133 -6.79 3.17 -16.76
C MET A 133 -8.14 3.79 -16.34
N GLN A 134 -8.25 4.25 -15.10
CA GLN A 134 -9.45 4.93 -14.59
C GLN A 134 -9.75 6.19 -15.41
N ASN A 135 -8.74 7.03 -15.66
CA ASN A 135 -8.87 8.24 -16.45
C ASN A 135 -9.34 7.96 -17.89
N VAL A 136 -8.74 6.97 -18.55
CA VAL A 136 -9.15 6.56 -19.90
C VAL A 136 -10.62 6.13 -19.90
N TYR A 137 -11.03 5.31 -18.93
CA TYR A 137 -12.43 4.86 -18.84
C TYR A 137 -13.40 6.03 -18.58
N SER A 138 -13.06 6.96 -17.68
CA SER A 138 -13.96 8.08 -17.31
C SER A 138 -14.05 9.18 -18.36
N THR A 139 -13.02 9.37 -19.18
CA THR A 139 -12.93 10.47 -20.16
C THR A 139 -13.07 10.01 -21.61
N ALA A 140 -13.17 8.70 -21.85
CA ALA A 140 -13.35 8.15 -23.19
C ALA A 140 -14.58 8.75 -23.88
N LYS A 141 -14.36 9.20 -25.11
CA LYS A 141 -15.40 9.67 -26.02
C LYS A 141 -15.52 8.71 -27.18
N ILE A 142 -16.76 8.39 -27.54
CA ILE A 142 -17.11 7.55 -28.67
C ILE A 142 -17.58 8.47 -29.79
N CYS A 143 -17.09 8.21 -31.00
CA CYS A 143 -17.43 8.98 -32.18
C CYS A 143 -18.52 8.25 -33.00
N ASP A 144 -19.39 9.01 -33.64
CA ASP A 144 -20.43 8.47 -34.52
C ASP A 144 -19.80 7.73 -35.72
N PHE A 145 -20.36 6.56 -36.05
CA PHE A 145 -19.93 5.77 -37.22
C PHE A 145 -20.06 6.54 -38.54
N LYS A 146 -21.12 7.35 -38.69
CA LYS A 146 -21.41 8.10 -39.92
C LYS A 146 -20.69 9.45 -39.97
N ASN A 147 -20.45 10.07 -38.82
CA ASN A 147 -19.73 11.34 -38.72
C ASN A 147 -18.61 11.24 -37.67
N ARG A 148 -17.39 10.96 -38.14
CA ARG A 148 -16.22 10.79 -37.26
C ARG A 148 -15.78 12.06 -36.53
N GLU A 149 -16.24 13.23 -36.95
CA GLU A 149 -15.95 14.50 -36.25
C GLU A 149 -16.87 14.70 -35.03
N LYS A 150 -17.99 13.96 -34.97
CA LYS A 150 -18.93 14.01 -33.86
C LYS A 150 -18.56 12.98 -32.80
N CYS A 151 -17.80 13.41 -31.80
CA CYS A 151 -17.36 12.60 -30.65
C CYS A 151 -17.93 13.17 -29.33
N ASP A 152 -19.25 13.23 -29.22
CA ASP A 152 -20.00 13.79 -28.08
C ASP A 152 -20.58 12.71 -27.14
N LEU A 153 -20.37 11.43 -27.46
CA LEU A 153 -20.89 10.32 -26.68
C LEU A 153 -19.88 9.89 -25.62
N ASN A 154 -20.27 10.01 -24.35
CA ASN A 154 -19.52 9.48 -23.22
C ASN A 154 -20.17 8.18 -22.74
N LEU A 155 -19.36 7.29 -22.14
CA LEU A 155 -19.85 6.03 -21.56
C LEU A 155 -20.99 6.27 -20.55
N GLU A 156 -20.85 7.27 -19.68
CA GLU A 156 -21.90 7.71 -18.76
C GLU A 156 -22.20 9.20 -18.96
N PRO A 157 -23.49 9.62 -18.98
CA PRO A 157 -24.70 8.81 -19.12
C PRO A 157 -25.06 8.45 -20.59
N GLY A 158 -24.29 8.92 -21.57
CA GLY A 158 -24.67 8.92 -23.00
C GLY A 158 -24.93 7.52 -23.58
N GLU A 159 -23.92 6.67 -23.60
CA GLU A 159 -24.05 5.32 -24.16
C GLU A 159 -24.89 4.38 -23.29
N THR A 160 -24.77 4.46 -21.97
CA THR A 160 -25.55 3.59 -21.06
C THR A 160 -27.05 3.83 -21.19
N THR A 161 -27.49 5.08 -21.39
CA THR A 161 -28.90 5.39 -21.66
C THR A 161 -29.33 4.98 -23.05
N SER A 162 -28.48 5.15 -24.07
CA SER A 162 -28.72 4.64 -25.43
C SER A 162 -28.90 3.12 -25.41
N PHE A 163 -27.96 2.35 -24.86
CA PHE A 163 -28.02 0.90 -24.73
C PHE A 163 -29.24 0.40 -23.97
N SER A 164 -29.64 1.09 -22.89
CA SER A 164 -30.78 0.70 -22.05
C SER A 164 -32.14 1.00 -22.70
N SER A 165 -32.28 2.15 -23.37
CA SER A 165 -33.56 2.60 -23.94
C SER A 165 -33.80 2.11 -25.37
N SER A 166 -32.75 1.77 -26.10
CA SER A 166 -32.84 1.33 -27.48
C SER A 166 -33.17 -0.16 -27.57
N SER A 167 -34.17 -0.48 -28.40
CA SER A 167 -34.35 -1.83 -28.91
C SER A 167 -33.29 -2.11 -29.99
N PHE A 168 -32.01 -2.17 -29.62
CA PHE A 168 -30.88 -2.36 -30.55
C PHE A 168 -30.87 -3.77 -31.15
N ARG A 169 -31.75 -4.03 -32.13
CA ARG A 169 -31.58 -5.15 -33.06
C ARG A 169 -30.46 -4.91 -34.09
N PRO A 170 -30.25 -3.72 -34.68
CA PRO A 170 -29.27 -3.58 -35.76
C PRO A 170 -27.82 -3.35 -35.30
N LEU A 171 -27.54 -2.98 -34.04
CA LEU A 171 -26.15 -2.93 -33.54
C LEU A 171 -25.65 -4.26 -32.98
N CYS A 172 -26.55 -5.11 -32.47
CA CYS A 172 -26.19 -6.46 -32.00
C CYS A 172 -26.25 -7.52 -33.11
N TYR A 173 -26.99 -7.27 -34.20
CA TYR A 173 -27.12 -8.16 -35.35
C TYR A 173 -26.94 -7.35 -36.65
N SER A 174 -25.70 -7.18 -37.10
CA SER A 174 -25.45 -6.96 -38.52
C SER A 174 -24.49 -8.04 -39.03
N PRO A 175 -25.00 -9.14 -39.61
CA PRO A 175 -24.19 -10.15 -40.29
C PRO A 175 -23.89 -9.77 -41.75
N LEU A 176 -23.92 -8.47 -42.12
CA LEU A 176 -23.69 -8.01 -43.48
C LEU A 176 -22.38 -7.21 -43.59
N LEU A 177 -21.27 -7.94 -43.45
CA LEU A 177 -19.94 -7.57 -43.96
C LEU A 177 -19.02 -8.81 -44.08
N LEU A 178 -19.61 -9.94 -44.50
CA LEU A 178 -18.89 -11.15 -44.93
C LEU A 178 -19.50 -11.72 -46.22
N LEU A 179 -19.70 -10.85 -47.22
CA LEU A 179 -19.72 -11.19 -48.65
C LEU A 179 -19.13 -10.02 -49.42
#